data_AF-A0A957BUP1-F1
#
_entry.id   AF-A0A957BUP1-F1
#
_cell.length_a   1.000
_cell.length_b   1.000
_cell.length_c   1.000
_cell.angle_alpha   90.00
_cell.angle_beta   90.00
_cell.angle_gamma   90.00
#
_symmetry.space_group_name_H-M   'P 1'
#
loop_
_entity.id
_entity.type
_entity.pdbx_description
1 polymer ?
#
loop_
_entity_poly.entity_id
_entity_poly.type
_entity_poly.pdbx_seq_one_letter_code
_entity_poly.pdbx_strand_id
1 'polypeptide(L)'
;MPLSDLSQWATIAEALAVIVTLLLLIRQLGIANDANRGNALIGVMQTLQDKETRKARGILMSIQKPNLADWSQEEIEAAELACHGYDLVGIMAKNRLIRAAPIASEWRDSIIKCWKNAHPLTEYRRKNWQADYWDDFETLYKLALKAEEESRK
;
A
#
# COMPACT_ATOMS: atom_id res chain seq x y z
N MET A 1 -36.01 41.75 -32.58
CA MET A 1 -35.72 40.37 -32.16
C MET A 1 -36.73 40.00 -31.08
N PRO A 2 -37.55 38.97 -31.25
CA PRO A 2 -38.59 38.64 -30.29
C PRO A 2 -37.94 38.18 -28.96
N LEU A 3 -38.53 38.59 -27.83
CA LEU A 3 -38.04 38.30 -26.47
C LEU A 3 -37.87 36.79 -26.20
N SER A 4 -38.58 35.93 -26.95
CA SER A 4 -38.48 34.47 -26.91
C SER A 4 -37.13 33.93 -27.36
N ASP A 5 -36.45 34.60 -28.29
CA ASP A 5 -35.18 34.13 -28.83
C ASP A 5 -34.07 34.36 -27.81
N LEU A 6 -34.10 35.51 -27.12
CA LEU A 6 -33.12 35.87 -26.08
C LEU A 6 -33.16 34.89 -24.89
N SER A 7 -34.36 34.46 -24.47
CA SER A 7 -34.48 33.48 -23.38
C SER A 7 -33.96 32.10 -23.76
N GLN A 8 -34.16 31.67 -25.01
CA GLN A 8 -33.65 30.38 -25.49
C GLN A 8 -32.12 30.36 -25.54
N TRP A 9 -31.50 31.44 -26.04
CA TRP A 9 -30.04 31.58 -26.04
C TRP A 9 -29.46 31.60 -24.63
N ALA A 10 -30.14 32.23 -23.66
CA ALA A 10 -29.73 32.23 -22.26
C ALA A 10 -29.74 30.82 -21.66
N THR A 11 -30.82 30.05 -21.84
CA THR A 11 -30.89 28.66 -21.33
C THR A 11 -29.84 27.75 -21.96
N ILE A 12 -29.55 27.92 -23.25
CA ILE A 12 -28.48 27.18 -23.93
C ILE A 12 -27.11 27.54 -23.31
N ALA A 13 -26.84 28.82 -23.08
CA ALA A 13 -25.60 29.27 -22.48
C ALA A 13 -25.43 28.73 -21.04
N GLU A 14 -26.49 28.73 -20.24
CA GLU A 14 -26.50 28.16 -18.89
C GLU A 14 -26.22 26.65 -18.91
N ALA A 15 -26.90 25.91 -19.79
CA ALA A 15 -26.68 24.48 -19.95
C ALA A 15 -25.23 24.17 -20.37
N LEU A 16 -24.68 24.95 -21.30
CA LEU A 16 -23.28 24.82 -21.71
C LEU A 16 -22.31 25.12 -20.57
N ALA A 17 -22.58 26.16 -19.78
CA ALA A 17 -21.76 26.49 -18.61
C ALA A 17 -21.73 25.33 -17.61
N VAL A 18 -22.88 24.72 -17.30
CA VAL A 18 -22.98 23.56 -16.41
C VAL A 18 -22.20 22.37 -16.95
N ILE A 19 -22.29 22.08 -18.25
CA ILE A 19 -21.54 20.98 -18.89
C ILE A 19 -20.04 21.23 -18.79
N VAL A 20 -19.58 22.46 -19.10
CA VAL A 20 -18.16 22.83 -18.97
C VAL A 20 -17.70 22.68 -17.52
N THR A 21 -18.47 23.16 -16.56
CA THR A 21 -18.16 23.00 -15.12
C THR A 21 -18.05 21.53 -14.74
N LEU A 22 -18.98 20.67 -15.19
CA LEU A 22 -18.94 19.24 -14.91
C LEU A 22 -17.67 18.58 -15.48
N LEU A 23 -17.29 18.92 -16.71
CA LEU A 23 -16.07 18.41 -17.33
C LEU A 23 -14.80 18.86 -16.59
N LEU A 24 -14.77 20.12 -16.13
CA LEU A 24 -13.67 20.63 -15.30
C LEU A 24 -13.60 19.91 -13.95
N LEU A 25 -14.73 19.62 -13.31
CA LEU A 25 -14.78 18.86 -12.05
C LEU A 25 -14.27 17.43 -12.23
N ILE A 26 -14.68 16.74 -13.30
CA ILE A 26 -14.17 15.39 -13.63
C ILE A 26 -12.64 15.42 -13.81
N ARG A 27 -12.12 16.43 -14.50
CA ARG A 27 -10.67 16.61 -14.67
C ARG A 27 -9.96 16.88 -13.34
N GLN A 28 -10.52 17.74 -12.49
CA GLN A 28 -9.97 18.04 -11.16
C GLN A 28 -9.95 16.80 -10.27
N LEU A 29 -10.98 15.95 -10.33
CA LEU A 29 -11.01 14.66 -9.62
C LEU A 29 -9.87 13.75 -10.06
N GLY A 30 -9.55 13.70 -11.35
CA GLY A 30 -8.40 12.96 -11.87
C GLY A 30 -7.07 13.44 -11.29
N ILE A 31 -6.83 14.76 -11.33
CA ILE A 31 -5.61 15.38 -10.79
C ILE A 31 -5.50 15.17 -9.27
N ALA A 32 -6.59 15.36 -8.53
CA ALA A 32 -6.62 15.14 -7.09
C ALA A 32 -6.34 13.68 -6.73
N ASN A 33 -6.88 12.74 -7.52
CA ASN A 33 -6.62 11.31 -7.33
C ASN A 33 -5.15 10.96 -7.58
N ASP A 34 -4.51 11.55 -8.60
CA ASP A 34 -3.09 11.35 -8.88
C ASP A 34 -2.20 11.97 -7.79
N ALA A 35 -2.53 13.17 -7.30
CA ALA A 35 -1.84 13.79 -6.17
C ALA A 35 -1.97 12.94 -4.89
N ASN A 36 -3.16 12.40 -4.60
CA ASN A 36 -3.39 11.52 -3.46
C ASN A 36 -2.56 10.24 -3.55
N ARG A 37 -2.43 9.65 -4.74
CA ARG A 37 -1.55 8.48 -4.97
C ARG A 37 -0.08 8.81 -4.77
N GLY A 38 0.37 9.99 -5.20
CA GLY A 38 1.73 10.47 -4.95
C GLY A 38 2.02 10.60 -3.46
N ASN A 39 1.11 11.21 -2.70
CA ASN A 39 1.22 11.33 -1.24
C ASN A 39 1.18 9.97 -0.54
N ALA A 40 0.32 9.06 -0.98
CA ALA A 40 0.26 7.69 -0.45
C ALA A 40 1.59 6.95 -0.67
N LEU A 41 2.21 7.07 -1.84
CA LEU A 41 3.51 6.49 -2.12
C LEU A 41 4.62 7.11 -1.24
N ILE A 42 4.63 8.42 -1.06
CA ILE A 42 5.58 9.10 -0.16
C ILE A 42 5.40 8.59 1.27
N GLY A 43 4.17 8.45 1.75
CA GLY A 43 3.88 7.89 3.07
C GLY A 43 4.44 6.48 3.24
N VAL A 44 4.23 5.59 2.25
CA VAL A 44 4.83 4.25 2.23
C VAL A 44 6.35 4.31 2.28
N MET A 45 6.96 5.18 1.48
CA MET A 45 8.42 5.33 1.46
C MET A 45 8.95 5.81 2.81
N GLN A 46 8.27 6.76 3.45
CA GLN A 46 8.62 7.26 4.78
C GLN A 46 8.49 6.15 5.82
N THR A 47 7.38 5.42 5.86
CA THR A 47 7.19 4.29 6.78
C THR A 47 8.25 3.22 6.57
N LEU A 48 8.48 2.77 5.33
CA LEU A 48 9.44 1.69 5.05
C LEU A 48 10.90 2.12 5.21
N GLN A 49 11.22 3.41 5.12
CA GLN A 49 12.60 3.92 5.27
C GLN A 49 12.88 4.54 6.63
N ASP A 50 11.85 4.67 7.48
CA ASP A 50 12.01 5.12 8.84
C ASP A 50 13.12 4.31 9.55
N LYS A 51 13.88 4.99 10.40
CA LYS A 51 15.07 4.42 11.05
C LYS A 51 14.71 3.21 11.90
N GLU A 52 13.60 3.27 12.63
CA GLU A 52 13.14 2.18 13.49
C GLU A 52 12.64 1.02 12.65
N THR A 53 11.86 1.30 11.61
CA THR A 53 11.38 0.26 10.68
C THR A 53 12.53 -0.44 9.96
N ARG A 54 13.55 0.30 9.49
CA ARG A 54 14.74 -0.31 8.89
C ARG A 54 15.53 -1.16 9.88
N LYS A 55 15.71 -0.69 11.12
CA LYS A 55 16.36 -1.47 12.19
C LYS A 55 15.58 -2.75 12.48
N ALA A 56 14.27 -2.65 12.63
CA ALA A 56 13.37 -3.76 12.91
C ALA A 56 13.43 -4.84 11.82
N ARG A 57 13.38 -4.45 10.54
CA ARG A 57 13.59 -5.39 9.42
C ARG A 57 14.97 -6.04 9.47
N GLY A 58 16.01 -5.26 9.80
CA GLY A 58 17.37 -5.79 9.95
C GLY A 58 17.45 -6.89 11.01
N ILE A 59 16.84 -6.66 12.18
CA ILE A 59 16.75 -7.66 13.26
C ILE A 59 15.98 -8.88 12.77
N LEU A 60 14.76 -8.71 12.26
CA LEU A 60 13.93 -9.81 11.76
C LEU A 60 14.66 -10.66 10.71
N MET A 61 15.34 -10.03 9.76
CA MET A 61 16.12 -10.73 8.73
C MET A 61 17.35 -11.46 9.30
N SER A 62 17.85 -11.06 10.46
CA SER A 62 19.01 -11.69 11.11
C SER A 62 18.64 -12.87 12.02
N ILE A 63 17.37 -13.03 12.40
CA ILE A 63 16.90 -14.14 13.24
C ILE A 63 17.14 -15.47 12.51
N GLN A 64 17.94 -16.36 13.14
CA GLN A 64 18.22 -17.73 12.65
C GLN A 64 17.55 -18.80 13.52
N LYS A 65 16.60 -18.40 14.39
CA LYS A 65 15.96 -19.26 15.38
C LYS A 65 14.61 -19.77 14.84
N PRO A 66 14.44 -21.08 14.61
CA PRO A 66 13.21 -21.60 14.00
C PRO A 66 12.01 -21.57 14.95
N ASN A 67 12.24 -21.66 16.27
CA ASN A 67 11.15 -21.67 17.25
C ASN A 67 10.96 -20.28 17.85
N LEU A 68 9.71 -19.81 17.89
CA LEU A 68 9.34 -18.52 18.50
C LEU A 68 9.68 -18.45 20.00
N ALA A 69 9.67 -19.59 20.71
CA ALA A 69 10.02 -19.64 22.14
C ALA A 69 11.47 -19.25 22.43
N ASP A 70 12.35 -19.34 21.43
CA ASP A 70 13.77 -18.96 21.55
C ASP A 70 14.01 -17.47 21.24
N TRP A 71 12.96 -16.74 20.84
CA TRP A 71 13.05 -15.34 20.47
C TRP A 71 13.13 -14.47 21.73
N SER A 72 14.00 -13.46 21.68
CA SER A 72 14.02 -12.41 22.69
C SER A 72 12.83 -11.48 22.52
N GLN A 73 12.51 -10.71 23.57
CA GLN A 73 11.49 -9.68 23.49
C GLN A 73 11.80 -8.63 22.40
N GLU A 74 13.07 -8.24 22.26
CA GLU A 74 13.50 -7.30 21.19
C GLU A 74 13.28 -7.89 19.78
N GLU A 75 13.53 -9.20 19.60
CA GLU A 75 13.28 -9.88 18.32
C GLU A 75 11.78 -9.92 17.98
N ILE A 76 10.92 -10.18 18.98
CA ILE A 76 9.46 -10.17 18.81
C ILE A 76 8.97 -8.77 18.44
N GLU A 77 9.37 -7.74 19.20
CA GLU A 77 8.96 -6.35 18.95
C GLU A 77 9.43 -5.85 17.57
N ALA A 78 10.67 -6.18 17.20
CA ALA A 78 11.20 -5.86 15.87
C ALA A 78 10.43 -6.59 14.76
N ALA A 79 10.10 -7.86 14.97
CA ALA A 79 9.31 -8.63 14.01
C ALA A 79 7.91 -8.03 13.83
N GLU A 80 7.24 -7.66 14.93
CA GLU A 80 5.93 -7.01 14.89
C GLU A 80 5.96 -5.70 14.13
N LEU A 81 6.92 -4.81 14.45
CA LEU A 81 7.05 -3.54 13.76
C LEU A 81 7.31 -3.71 12.26
N ALA A 82 8.18 -4.65 11.88
CA ALA A 82 8.46 -4.96 10.48
C ALA A 82 7.22 -5.52 9.76
N CYS A 83 6.48 -6.43 10.39
CA CYS A 83 5.28 -7.02 9.81
C CYS A 83 4.16 -5.99 9.66
N HIS A 84 3.89 -5.17 10.68
CA HIS A 84 2.92 -4.08 10.60
C HIS A 84 3.25 -3.08 9.49
N GLY A 85 4.53 -2.74 9.32
CA GLY A 85 4.97 -1.86 8.24
C GLY A 85 4.62 -2.42 6.86
N TYR A 86 4.85 -3.71 6.62
CA TYR A 86 4.49 -4.33 5.34
C TYR A 86 3.02 -4.64 5.19
N ASP A 87 2.32 -4.96 6.28
CA ASP A 87 0.88 -5.18 6.28
C ASP A 87 0.12 -3.92 5.88
N LEU A 88 0.51 -2.76 6.44
CA LEU A 88 0.00 -1.46 6.03
C LEU A 88 0.18 -1.21 4.53
N VAL A 89 1.34 -1.56 3.98
CA VAL A 89 1.61 -1.46 2.54
C VAL A 89 0.70 -2.39 1.73
N GLY A 90 0.48 -3.61 2.22
CA GLY A 90 -0.47 -4.56 1.65
C GLY A 90 -1.89 -4.01 1.63
N ILE A 91 -2.36 -3.43 2.74
CA ILE A 91 -3.68 -2.77 2.85
C ILE A 91 -3.80 -1.64 1.82
N MET A 92 -2.78 -0.78 1.71
CA MET A 92 -2.78 0.34 0.76
C MET A 92 -2.79 -0.14 -0.69
N ALA A 93 -2.07 -1.22 -1.00
CA ALA A 93 -2.04 -1.84 -2.31
C ALA A 93 -3.40 -2.47 -2.68
N LYS A 94 -4.00 -3.24 -1.76
CA LYS A 94 -5.32 -3.87 -1.90
C LYS A 94 -6.42 -2.84 -2.18
N ASN A 95 -6.37 -1.72 -1.49
CA ASN A 95 -7.31 -0.61 -1.67
C ASN A 95 -6.98 0.32 -2.85
N ARG A 96 -5.99 -0.03 -3.70
CA ARG A 96 -5.58 0.74 -4.89
C ARG A 96 -5.14 2.18 -4.60
N LEU A 97 -4.72 2.45 -3.36
CA LEU A 97 -4.14 3.73 -2.94
C LEU A 97 -2.73 3.88 -3.50
N ILE A 98 -2.01 2.76 -3.62
CA ILE A 98 -0.71 2.67 -4.27
C ILE A 98 -0.70 1.57 -5.32
N ARG A 99 0.22 1.66 -6.29
CA ARG A 99 0.47 0.55 -7.23
C ARG A 99 1.37 -0.47 -6.54
N ALA A 100 0.91 -1.71 -6.43
CA ALA A 100 1.64 -2.76 -5.73
C ALA A 100 2.94 -3.17 -6.46
N ALA A 101 2.92 -3.21 -7.80
CA ALA A 101 4.02 -3.76 -8.59
C ALA A 101 5.37 -3.03 -8.39
N PRO A 102 5.46 -1.68 -8.46
CA PRO A 102 6.71 -0.99 -8.15
C PRO A 102 7.22 -1.28 -6.74
N ILE A 103 6.33 -1.31 -5.74
CA ILE A 103 6.73 -1.59 -4.35
C ILE A 103 7.26 -3.02 -4.19
N ALA A 104 6.54 -3.98 -4.75
CA ALA A 104 6.92 -5.40 -4.69
C ALA A 104 8.25 -5.68 -5.42
N SER A 105 8.59 -4.88 -6.44
CA SER A 105 9.88 -4.96 -7.14
C SER A 105 11.02 -4.30 -6.35
N GLU A 106 10.83 -3.07 -5.89
CA GLU A 106 11.90 -2.29 -5.23
C GLU A 106 12.26 -2.84 -3.84
N TRP A 107 11.27 -3.29 -3.05
CA TRP A 107 11.49 -3.86 -1.71
C TRP A 107 11.46 -5.39 -1.68
N ARG A 108 11.50 -6.03 -2.86
CA ARG A 108 11.31 -7.46 -3.07
C ARG A 108 12.05 -8.34 -2.07
N ASP A 109 13.38 -8.19 -2.02
CA ASP A 109 14.24 -9.05 -1.22
C ASP A 109 13.93 -8.92 0.28
N SER A 110 13.62 -7.69 0.72
CA SER A 110 13.31 -7.43 2.12
C SER A 110 11.93 -7.97 2.49
N ILE A 111 10.93 -7.82 1.61
CA ILE A 111 9.58 -8.41 1.78
C ILE A 111 9.70 -9.94 1.91
N ILE A 112 10.40 -10.59 0.98
CA ILE A 112 10.55 -12.05 0.94
C ILE A 112 11.25 -12.58 2.20
N LYS A 113 12.37 -11.97 2.59
CA LYS A 113 13.14 -12.42 3.77
C LYS A 113 12.37 -12.18 5.06
N CYS A 114 11.75 -11.01 5.22
CA CYS A 114 10.98 -10.69 6.41
C CYS A 114 9.79 -11.64 6.57
N TRP A 115 9.02 -11.90 5.50
CA TRP A 115 7.88 -12.82 5.57
C TRP A 115 8.31 -14.23 6.00
N LYS A 116 9.36 -14.77 5.38
CA LYS A 116 9.87 -16.11 5.71
C LYS A 116 10.33 -16.20 7.17
N ASN A 117 11.05 -15.20 7.66
CA ASN A 117 11.55 -15.19 9.03
C ASN A 117 10.45 -14.91 10.06
N ALA A 118 9.42 -14.15 9.69
CA ALA A 118 8.26 -13.86 10.54
C ALA A 118 7.28 -15.04 10.65
N HIS A 119 7.48 -16.13 9.90
CA HIS A 119 6.53 -17.23 9.84
C HIS A 119 6.19 -17.84 11.22
N PRO A 120 7.15 -18.11 12.13
CA PRO A 120 6.84 -18.64 13.46
C PRO A 120 5.94 -17.70 14.28
N LEU A 121 6.20 -16.39 14.23
CA LEU A 121 5.39 -15.38 14.91
C LEU A 121 4.00 -15.27 14.28
N THR A 122 3.91 -15.27 12.95
CA THR A 122 2.65 -15.15 12.22
C THR A 122 1.72 -16.33 12.54
N GLU A 123 2.23 -17.57 12.54
CA GLU A 123 1.45 -18.75 12.91
C GLU A 123 0.97 -18.70 14.36
N TYR A 124 1.84 -18.28 15.27
CA TYR A 124 1.46 -18.10 16.67
C TYR A 124 0.32 -17.08 16.82
N ARG A 125 0.43 -15.91 16.17
CA ARG A 125 -0.62 -14.88 16.21
C ARG A 125 -1.91 -15.35 15.54
N ARG A 126 -1.83 -16.05 14.40
CA ARG A 126 -3.00 -16.60 13.71
C ARG A 126 -3.77 -17.63 14.52
N LYS A 127 -3.04 -18.48 15.26
CA LYS A 127 -3.62 -19.50 16.12
C LYS A 127 -4.26 -18.92 17.39
N ASN A 128 -3.64 -17.91 18.00
CA ASN A 128 -4.04 -17.42 19.31
C ASN A 128 -4.97 -16.20 19.25
N TRP A 129 -4.92 -15.39 18.19
CA TRP A 129 -5.61 -14.11 18.09
C TRP A 129 -6.67 -14.11 16.97
N GLN A 130 -6.25 -14.08 15.70
CA GLN A 130 -7.17 -14.06 14.55
C GLN A 130 -6.53 -14.73 13.33
N ALA A 131 -7.31 -15.54 12.60
CA ALA A 131 -6.78 -16.36 11.50
C ALA A 131 -6.20 -15.55 10.34
N ASP A 132 -6.64 -14.32 10.15
CA ASP A 132 -6.24 -13.40 9.09
C ASP A 132 -5.12 -12.43 9.49
N TYR A 133 -4.42 -12.69 10.62
CA TYR A 133 -3.35 -11.81 11.07
C TYR A 133 -2.28 -11.63 9.98
N TRP A 134 -2.04 -10.38 9.60
CA TRP A 134 -1.13 -9.95 8.53
C TRP A 134 -1.35 -10.63 7.17
N ASP A 135 -2.61 -10.88 6.77
CA ASP A 135 -2.97 -11.42 5.46
C ASP A 135 -2.53 -10.52 4.29
N ASP A 136 -2.51 -9.20 4.52
CA ASP A 136 -2.15 -8.20 3.54
C ASP A 136 -0.62 -8.15 3.35
N PHE A 137 0.17 -8.40 4.40
CA PHE A 137 1.61 -8.69 4.25
C PHE A 137 1.84 -10.00 3.46
N GLU A 138 1.08 -11.06 3.72
CA GLU A 138 1.18 -12.31 2.94
C GLU A 138 0.90 -12.07 1.45
N THR A 139 -0.12 -11.26 1.16
CA THR A 139 -0.48 -10.88 -0.19
C THR A 139 0.65 -10.10 -0.87
N LEU A 140 1.26 -9.15 -0.15
CA LEU A 140 2.43 -8.41 -0.63
C LEU A 140 3.63 -9.33 -0.89
N TYR A 141 3.85 -10.33 -0.03
CA TYR A 141 4.86 -11.36 -0.22
C TYR A 141 4.66 -12.16 -1.52
N LYS A 142 3.43 -12.61 -1.79
CA LYS A 142 3.10 -13.34 -3.02
C LYS A 142 3.36 -12.48 -4.28
N LEU A 143 3.09 -11.18 -4.21
CA LEU A 143 3.40 -10.25 -5.29
C LEU A 143 4.91 -10.09 -5.49
N ALA A 144 5.68 -10.01 -4.40
CA ALA A 144 7.14 -9.93 -4.46
C ALA A 144 7.77 -11.20 -5.07
N LEU A 145 7.26 -12.39 -4.74
CA LEU A 145 7.69 -13.64 -5.37
C LEU A 145 7.44 -13.64 -6.88
N LYS A 146 6.25 -13.17 -7.30
CA LYS A 146 5.92 -13.08 -8.73
C LYS A 146 6.86 -12.12 -9.47
N ALA A 147 7.15 -10.97 -8.88
CA ALA A 147 8.12 -10.01 -9.43
C ALA A 147 9.55 -10.57 -9.48
N GLU A 148 9.93 -11.45 -8.54
CA GLU A 148 11.21 -12.15 -8.57
C GLU A 148 11.30 -13.07 -9.79
N GLU A 149 10.27 -13.89 -10.01
CA GLU A 149 10.22 -14.83 -11.13
C GLU A 149 10.26 -14.10 -12.49
N GLU A 150 9.53 -13.00 -12.62
CA GLU A 150 9.52 -12.17 -13.84
C GLU A 150 10.90 -11.55 -14.12
N SER A 151 11.66 -11.17 -13.09
CA SER A 151 13.01 -10.59 -13.25
C SER A 151 14.10 -11.57 -13.66
N ARG A 152 13.84 -12.88 -13.56
CA ARG A 152 14.79 -13.96 -13.91
C ARG A 152 14.59 -14.51 -15.33
N LYS A 153 13.53 -14.09 -16.02
CA LYS A 153 13.22 -14.44 -17.41
C LYS A 153 13.83 -13.40 -18.35
#